data_AF-A0A7W1I257-F1
#
_entry.id   AF-A0A7W1I257-F1
#
_cell.length_a   1.000
_cell.length_b   1.000
_cell.length_c   1.000
_cell.angle_alpha   90.00
_cell.angle_beta   90.00
_cell.angle_gamma   90.00
#
_symmetry.space_group_name_H-M   'P 1'
#
loop_
_entity.id
_entity.type
_entity.pdbx_description
1 polymer ?
#
loop_
_entity_poly.entity_id
_entity_poly.type
_entity_poly.pdbx_seq_one_letter_code
_entity_poly.pdbx_strand_id
1 'polypeptide(L)'
;SWDASVNLSWTLWDGGRRAAERAEAAAAARAVAARIDEFDRQASFEIEARRLEITSSRAAIDAAQEGIDAAIEARRVLGERYRAGVATSTEVLDAEVAVLQAELDRTRALASLRLAEARFARASGLPR
;
A
#
# COMPACT_ATOMS: atom_id res chain seq x y z
N SER A 1 18.38 64.09 -34.75
CA SER A 1 19.05 63.11 -35.61
C SER A 1 18.53 61.73 -35.25
N TRP A 2 18.58 60.77 -36.16
CA TRP A 2 18.30 59.37 -35.86
C TRP A 2 19.48 58.54 -36.37
N ASP A 3 20.00 57.69 -35.49
CA ASP A 3 21.10 56.78 -35.79
C ASP A 3 20.59 55.34 -35.66
N ALA A 4 20.86 54.54 -36.68
CA ALA A 4 20.63 53.11 -36.67
C ALA A 4 21.98 52.40 -36.77
N SER A 5 22.26 51.47 -35.87
CA SER A 5 23.47 50.67 -35.87
C SER A 5 23.13 49.18 -35.87
N VAL A 6 23.96 48.39 -36.57
CA VAL A 6 23.90 46.93 -36.56
C VAL A 6 25.23 46.43 -35.98
N ASN A 7 25.15 45.65 -34.90
CA ASN A 7 26.32 45.04 -34.28
C ASN A 7 26.35 43.55 -34.57
N LEU A 8 27.45 43.07 -35.16
CA LEU A 8 27.68 41.65 -35.43
C LEU A 8 28.81 41.14 -34.53
N SER A 9 28.53 40.12 -33.73
CA SER A 9 29.49 39.47 -32.82
C SER A 9 29.69 38.01 -33.22
N TRP A 10 30.93 37.61 -33.45
CA TRP A 10 31.31 36.23 -33.73
C TRP A 10 32.45 35.79 -32.80
N THR A 11 32.26 34.70 -32.06
CA THR A 11 33.33 34.11 -31.24
C THR A 11 34.17 33.15 -32.07
N LEU A 12 35.42 33.53 -32.36
CA LEU A 12 36.35 32.72 -33.17
C LEU A 12 36.93 31.52 -32.39
N TRP A 13 37.12 31.65 -31.07
CA TRP A 13 37.59 30.58 -30.19
C TRP A 13 37.04 30.76 -28.77
N ASP A 14 36.54 29.68 -28.15
CA ASP A 14 35.90 29.72 -26.83
C ASP A 14 36.55 28.79 -25.79
N GLY A 15 37.70 28.19 -26.11
CA GLY A 15 38.42 27.28 -25.23
C GLY A 15 37.65 25.99 -24.89
N GLY A 16 36.65 25.61 -25.69
CA GLY A 16 35.84 24.41 -25.45
C GLY A 16 34.60 24.63 -24.58
N ARG A 17 34.30 25.87 -24.16
CA ARG A 17 33.16 26.20 -23.31
C ARG A 17 31.83 25.70 -23.89
N ARG A 18 31.54 25.95 -25.18
CA ARG A 18 30.31 25.45 -25.81
C ARG A 18 30.25 23.92 -25.84
N ALA A 19 31.39 23.24 -25.90
CA ALA A 19 31.41 21.78 -25.83
C ALA A 19 31.09 21.30 -24.40
N ALA A 20 31.63 21.96 -23.38
CA ALA A 20 31.32 21.68 -21.97
C ALA A 20 29.84 21.95 -21.65
N GLU A 21 29.29 23.10 -22.05
CA GLU A 21 27.87 23.44 -21.86
C GLU A 21 26.94 22.41 -22.52
N ARG A 22 27.27 21.94 -23.72
CA ARG A 22 26.51 20.85 -24.37
C ARG A 22 26.64 19.52 -23.63
N ALA A 23 27.83 19.19 -23.13
CA ALA A 23 28.07 17.97 -22.38
C ALA A 23 27.30 17.98 -21.04
N GLU A 24 27.26 19.12 -20.36
CA GLU A 24 26.49 19.34 -19.14
C GLU A 24 24.98 19.22 -19.41
N ALA A 25 24.47 19.89 -20.45
CA ALA A 25 23.07 19.78 -20.83
C ALA A 25 22.67 18.34 -21.19
N ALA A 26 23.53 17.61 -21.91
CA ALA A 26 23.31 16.20 -22.22
C ALA A 26 23.34 15.31 -20.97
N ALA A 27 24.22 15.60 -20.00
CA ALA A 27 24.27 14.89 -18.72
C ALA A 27 23.01 15.16 -17.88
N ALA A 28 22.54 16.41 -17.83
CA ALA A 28 21.30 16.78 -17.16
C ALA A 28 20.08 16.05 -17.77
N ALA A 29 19.99 15.99 -19.11
CA ALA A 29 18.93 15.25 -19.79
C ALA A 29 18.96 13.74 -19.45
N ARG A 30 20.14 13.11 -19.42
CA ARG A 30 20.28 11.71 -18.99
C ARG A 30 19.87 11.51 -17.53
N ALA A 31 20.22 12.44 -16.65
CA ALA A 31 19.83 12.37 -15.23
C ALA A 31 18.31 12.48 -15.05
N VAL A 32 17.63 13.33 -15.81
CA VAL A 32 16.16 13.42 -15.80
C VAL A 32 15.53 12.13 -16.32
N ALA A 33 16.04 11.57 -17.42
CA ALA A 33 15.53 10.30 -17.95
C ALA A 33 15.66 9.15 -16.93
N ALA A 34 16.81 9.05 -16.24
CA ALA A 34 17.00 8.07 -15.18
C ALA A 34 16.05 8.28 -13.98
N ARG A 35 15.72 9.53 -13.63
CA ARG A 35 14.75 9.83 -12.57
C ARG A 35 13.32 9.42 -12.94
N ILE A 36 12.93 9.58 -14.21
CA ILE A 36 11.62 9.15 -14.71
C ILE A 36 11.52 7.63 -14.64
N ASP A 37 12.52 6.92 -15.15
CA ASP A 37 12.57 5.46 -15.11
C ASP A 37 12.54 4.90 -13.68
N GLU A 38 13.24 5.54 -12.74
CA GLU A 38 13.15 5.18 -11.32
C GLU A 38 11.76 5.44 -10.73
N PHE A 39 11.14 6.58 -11.06
CA PHE A 39 9.79 6.90 -10.62
C PHE A 39 8.76 5.88 -11.13
N ASP A 40 8.86 5.48 -12.41
CA ASP A 40 7.96 4.50 -13.03
C ASP A 40 8.08 3.12 -12.36
N ARG A 41 9.30 2.69 -12.02
CA ARG A 41 9.53 1.46 -11.25
C ARG A 41 8.94 1.55 -9.85
N GLN A 42 9.15 2.67 -9.16
CA GLN A 42 8.63 2.86 -7.81
C GLN A 42 7.09 2.86 -7.81
N ALA A 43 6.46 3.51 -8.78
CA ALA A 43 5.01 3.52 -8.94
C ALA A 43 4.46 2.11 -9.24
N SER A 44 5.11 1.37 -10.14
CA SER A 44 4.72 0.00 -10.48
C SER A 44 4.83 -0.93 -9.27
N PHE A 45 5.92 -0.82 -8.51
CA PHE A 45 6.11 -1.57 -7.28
C PHE A 45 5.04 -1.23 -6.23
N GLU A 46 4.72 0.05 -6.04
CA GLU A 46 3.70 0.45 -5.06
C GLU A 46 2.33 -0.14 -5.41
N ILE A 47 1.93 -0.10 -6.68
CA ILE A 47 0.65 -0.65 -7.14
C ILE A 47 0.56 -2.16 -6.85
N GLU A 48 1.60 -2.93 -7.19
CA GLU A 48 1.61 -4.38 -6.92
C GLU A 48 1.64 -4.67 -5.43
N ALA A 49 2.39 -3.89 -4.64
CA ALA A 49 2.41 -4.04 -3.18
C ALA A 49 1.00 -3.82 -2.57
N ARG A 50 0.26 -2.79 -3.03
CA ARG A 50 -1.12 -2.54 -2.57
C ARG A 50 -2.10 -3.62 -3.01
N ARG A 51 -1.92 -4.17 -4.21
CA ARG A 51 -2.73 -5.30 -4.70
C ARG A 51 -2.52 -6.56 -3.85
N LEU A 52 -1.28 -6.86 -3.47
CA LEU A 52 -0.95 -7.96 -2.57
C LEU A 52 -1.52 -7.72 -1.15
N GLU A 53 -1.50 -6.47 -0.68
CA GLU A 53 -2.12 -6.07 0.60
C GLU A 53 -3.63 -6.39 0.63
N ILE A 54 -4.37 -6.09 -0.44
CA ILE A 54 -5.79 -6.48 -0.58
C ILE A 54 -5.95 -8.01 -0.52
N THR A 55 -5.11 -8.73 -1.25
CA THR A 55 -5.18 -10.21 -1.32
C THR A 55 -4.94 -10.82 0.07
N SER A 56 -3.93 -10.35 0.79
CA SER A 56 -3.64 -10.79 2.16
C SER A 56 -4.76 -10.44 3.13
N SER A 57 -5.39 -9.27 2.99
CA SER A 57 -6.51 -8.84 3.84
C SER A 57 -7.76 -9.69 3.63
N ARG A 58 -8.01 -10.15 2.40
CA ARG A 58 -9.09 -11.12 2.11
C ARG A 58 -8.84 -12.46 2.78
N ALA A 59 -7.63 -13.00 2.65
CA ALA A 59 -7.26 -14.24 3.33
C ALA A 59 -7.37 -14.12 4.87
N ALA A 60 -7.06 -12.95 5.43
CA ALA A 60 -7.23 -12.68 6.86
C ALA A 60 -8.70 -12.68 7.30
N ILE A 61 -9.63 -12.24 6.43
CA ILE A 61 -11.08 -12.32 6.71
C ILE A 61 -11.52 -13.78 6.71
N ASP A 62 -11.05 -14.59 5.77
CA ASP A 62 -11.37 -16.01 5.69
C ASP A 62 -10.86 -16.76 6.94
N ALA A 63 -9.61 -16.51 7.35
CA ALA A 63 -9.05 -17.06 8.59
C ALA A 63 -9.81 -16.60 9.84
N ALA A 64 -10.25 -15.33 9.89
CA ALA A 64 -11.06 -14.85 11.00
C ALA A 64 -12.45 -15.49 11.04
N GLN A 65 -13.02 -15.83 9.88
CA GLN A 65 -14.27 -16.59 9.81
C GLN A 65 -14.09 -18.01 10.37
N GLU A 66 -13.03 -18.71 9.97
CA GLU A 66 -12.70 -20.02 10.55
C GLU A 66 -12.50 -19.95 12.06
N GLY A 67 -11.90 -18.85 12.55
CA GLY A 67 -11.76 -18.58 13.99
C GLY A 67 -13.10 -18.44 14.72
N ILE A 68 -14.08 -17.77 14.11
CA ILE A 68 -15.45 -17.69 14.65
C ILE A 68 -16.08 -19.08 14.72
N ASP A 69 -15.99 -19.85 13.64
CA ASP A 69 -16.60 -21.18 13.57
C ASP A 69 -16.02 -22.11 14.64
N ALA A 70 -14.69 -22.05 14.85
CA ALA A 70 -14.02 -22.79 15.90
C ALA A 70 -14.44 -22.34 17.32
N ALA A 71 -14.57 -21.03 17.56
CA ALA A 71 -15.01 -20.50 18.85
C ALA A 71 -16.47 -20.88 19.16
N ILE A 72 -17.35 -20.86 18.16
CA ILE A 72 -18.76 -21.29 18.29
C ILE A 72 -18.82 -22.76 18.68
N GLU A 73 -18.03 -23.61 18.03
CA GLU A 73 -17.99 -25.04 18.32
C GLU A 73 -17.43 -25.31 19.72
N ALA A 74 -16.38 -24.59 20.14
CA ALA A 74 -15.86 -24.68 21.50
C ALA A 74 -16.90 -24.31 22.55
N ARG A 75 -17.65 -23.22 22.32
CA ARG A 75 -18.78 -22.82 23.19
C ARG A 75 -19.86 -23.91 23.24
N ARG A 76 -20.20 -24.53 22.11
CA ARG A 76 -21.19 -25.62 22.05
C ARG A 76 -20.75 -26.80 22.93
N VAL A 77 -19.50 -27.24 22.79
CA VAL A 77 -18.92 -28.35 23.57
C VAL A 77 -18.90 -28.03 25.07
N LEU A 78 -18.50 -26.81 25.45
CA LEU A 78 -18.49 -26.39 26.84
C LEU A 78 -19.90 -26.29 27.43
N GLY A 79 -20.89 -25.84 26.65
CA GLY A 79 -22.29 -25.85 27.06
C GLY A 79 -22.85 -27.27 27.28
N GLU A 80 -22.41 -28.26 26.49
CA GLU A 80 -22.73 -29.67 26.70
C GLU A 80 -22.09 -30.23 27.97
N ARG A 81 -20.80 -29.94 28.18
CA ARG A 81 -20.06 -30.36 29.37
C ARG A 81 -20.63 -29.74 30.65
N TYR A 82 -21.03 -28.47 30.60
CA TYR A 82 -21.69 -27.80 31.71
C TYR A 82 -23.02 -28.48 32.07
N ARG A 83 -23.85 -28.79 31.07
CA ARG A 83 -25.10 -29.56 31.28
C ARG A 83 -24.87 -30.96 31.85
N ALA A 84 -23.75 -31.58 31.50
CA ALA A 84 -23.33 -32.87 32.05
C ALA A 84 -22.65 -32.76 33.42
N GLY A 85 -22.49 -31.54 33.98
CA GLY A 85 -21.86 -31.31 35.29
C GLY A 85 -20.33 -31.44 35.31
N VAL A 86 -19.69 -31.46 34.13
CA VAL A 86 -18.23 -31.65 33.97
C VAL A 86 -17.50 -30.41 33.44
N ALA A 87 -18.19 -29.28 33.34
CA ALA A 87 -17.61 -27.95 33.18
C ALA A 87 -18.35 -26.96 34.09
N THR A 88 -17.72 -25.81 34.33
CA THR A 88 -18.23 -24.72 35.17
C THR A 88 -18.96 -23.66 34.33
N SER A 89 -19.78 -22.84 34.98
CA SER A 89 -20.44 -21.71 34.31
C SER A 89 -19.43 -20.65 33.84
N THR A 90 -18.32 -20.50 34.56
CA THR A 90 -17.21 -19.62 34.17
C THR A 90 -16.57 -20.05 32.85
N GLU A 91 -16.29 -21.35 32.66
CA GLU A 91 -15.73 -21.85 31.39
C GLU A 91 -16.67 -21.62 30.20
N VAL A 92 -17.99 -21.73 30.40
CA VAL A 92 -18.97 -21.40 29.35
C VAL A 92 -18.94 -19.90 29.02
N LEU A 93 -18.86 -19.04 30.05
CA LEU A 93 -18.78 -17.59 29.87
C LEU A 93 -17.49 -17.19 29.15
N ASP A 94 -16.36 -17.81 29.50
CA ASP A 94 -15.08 -17.57 28.82
C ASP A 94 -15.15 -17.97 27.33
N ALA A 95 -15.85 -19.06 27.01
CA ALA A 95 -16.08 -19.46 25.63
C ALA A 95 -17.00 -18.49 24.86
N GLU A 96 -18.00 -17.89 25.53
CA GLU A 96 -18.82 -16.83 24.95
C GLU A 96 -17.99 -15.57 24.66
N VAL A 97 -17.09 -15.19 25.58
CA VAL A 97 -16.14 -14.10 25.37
C VAL A 97 -15.22 -14.41 24.19
N ALA A 98 -14.75 -15.66 24.04
CA ALA A 98 -13.91 -16.06 22.91
C ALA A 98 -14.63 -15.93 21.57
N VAL A 99 -15.93 -16.26 21.49
CA VAL A 99 -16.74 -16.03 20.28
C VAL A 99 -16.79 -14.54 19.94
N LEU A 100 -17.08 -13.68 20.93
CA LEU A 100 -17.12 -12.23 20.73
C LEU A 100 -15.77 -11.65 20.30
N GLN A 101 -14.67 -12.19 20.82
CA GLN A 101 -13.31 -11.80 20.40
C GLN A 101 -13.04 -12.19 18.95
N ALA A 102 -13.41 -13.40 18.54
CA ALA A 102 -13.27 -13.84 17.15
C ALA A 102 -14.10 -12.97 16.17
N GLU A 103 -15.32 -12.61 16.56
CA GLU A 103 -16.17 -11.69 15.77
C GLU A 103 -15.55 -10.28 15.65
N LEU A 104 -14.95 -9.79 16.74
CA LEU A 104 -14.23 -8.52 16.75
C LEU A 104 -13.00 -8.57 15.82
N ASP A 105 -12.27 -9.67 15.82
CA ASP A 105 -11.11 -9.85 14.95
C ASP A 105 -11.51 -9.91 13.47
N ARG A 106 -12.63 -10.56 13.13
CA ARG A 106 -13.20 -10.50 11.77
C ARG A 106 -13.61 -9.08 11.38
N THR A 107 -14.19 -8.33 12.31
CA THR A 107 -14.55 -6.92 12.08
C THR A 107 -13.30 -6.07 11.79
N ARG A 108 -12.21 -6.29 12.54
CA ARG A 108 -10.92 -5.63 12.29
C ARG A 108 -10.36 -6.00 10.93
N ALA A 109 -10.41 -7.28 10.55
CA ALA A 109 -9.94 -7.75 9.24
C ALA A 109 -10.72 -7.10 8.08
N LEU A 110 -12.04 -6.95 8.22
CA LEU A 110 -12.88 -6.23 7.26
C LEU A 110 -12.48 -4.75 7.14
N ALA A 111 -12.23 -4.07 8.26
CA ALA A 111 -11.76 -2.69 8.26
C ALA A 111 -10.39 -2.56 7.58
N SER A 112 -9.47 -3.50 7.82
CA SER A 112 -8.16 -3.56 7.16
C SER A 112 -8.30 -3.74 5.64
N LEU A 113 -9.20 -4.60 5.17
CA LEU A 113 -9.48 -4.74 3.73
C LEU A 113 -9.95 -3.42 3.12
N ARG A 114 -10.89 -2.71 3.78
CA ARG A 114 -11.36 -1.40 3.28
C ARG A 114 -10.25 -0.37 3.19
N LEU A 115 -9.35 -0.37 4.17
CA LEU A 115 -8.19 0.49 4.15
C LEU A 115 -7.21 0.13 3.03
N ALA A 116 -6.98 -1.16 2.78
CA ALA A 116 -6.16 -1.65 1.68
C ALA A 116 -6.75 -1.25 0.31
N GLU A 117 -8.07 -1.39 0.14
CA GLU A 117 -8.80 -0.96 -1.06
C GLU A 117 -8.63 0.55 -1.30
N ALA A 118 -8.78 1.38 -0.25
CA ALA A 118 -8.59 2.83 -0.35
C ALA A 118 -7.13 3.22 -0.69
N ARG A 119 -6.15 2.52 -0.13
CA ARG A 119 -4.72 2.73 -0.44
C ARG A 119 -4.40 2.34 -1.87
N PHE A 120 -4.94 1.23 -2.37
CA PHE A 120 -4.79 0.81 -3.75
C PHE A 120 -5.38 1.84 -4.72
N ALA A 121 -6.62 2.29 -4.48
CA ALA A 121 -7.27 3.30 -5.32
C ALA A 121 -6.44 4.60 -5.41
N ARG A 122 -5.85 5.03 -4.29
CA ARG A 122 -4.94 6.18 -4.24
C ARG A 122 -3.66 5.94 -5.05
N ALA A 123 -3.03 4.76 -4.92
CA ALA A 123 -1.81 4.41 -5.63
C ALA A 123 -2.04 4.26 -7.14
N SER A 124 -3.20 3.76 -7.57
CA SER A 124 -3.56 3.60 -8.97
C SER A 124 -4.07 4.89 -9.64
N GLY A 125 -4.15 6.01 -8.91
CA GLY A 125 -4.63 7.29 -9.44
C GLY A 125 -6.11 7.32 -9.82
N LEU A 126 -6.93 6.39 -9.31
CA LEU A 126 -8.37 6.39 -9.57
C LEU A 126 -9.04 7.51 -8.76
N PRO A 127 -9.85 8.39 -9.39
CA PRO A 127 -10.59 9.43 -8.68
C PRO A 127 -11.63 8.81 -7.73
N ARG A 128 -11.91 9.54 -6.64
CA ARG A 128 -12.85 9.16 -5.57
C ARG A 128 -14.28 8.97 -6.05
#